data_AF-A0A4S8LH55-F1
#
_entry.id   AF-A0A4S8LH55-F1
#
_cell.length_a   1.000
_cell.length_b   1.000
_cell.length_c   1.000
_cell.angle_alpha   90.00
_cell.angle_beta   90.00
_cell.angle_gamma   90.00
#
_symmetry.space_group_name_H-M   'P 1'
#
loop_
_entity.id
_entity.type
_entity.pdbx_description
1 polymer ?
#
loop_
_entity_poly.entity_id
_entity_poly.type
_entity_poly.pdbx_seq_one_letter_code
_entity_poly.pdbx_strand_id
1 'polypeptide(L)'
;EWNKLFQYEHKKLGEKVQRHRCKGVCFKGRPPGSPCRFGYPHDLENKSCFEPDTNSIYLPILEPDVNYHNPYILVYTRHNHDLKCILSGKSAKAAMFYISDYITKNPLSTGDMLALM
;
A
#
# COMPACT_ATOMS: atom_id res chain seq x y z
N GLU A 1 14.04 -24.94 -15.55
CA GLU A 1 14.34 -23.73 -16.36
C GLU A 1 13.42 -22.54 -16.02
N TRP A 2 12.10 -22.73 -15.99
CA TRP A 2 11.12 -21.67 -15.68
C TRP A 2 11.38 -20.90 -14.37
N ASN A 3 11.81 -21.56 -13.29
CA ASN A 3 12.11 -20.89 -12.02
C ASN A 3 13.19 -19.80 -12.15
N LYS A 4 14.24 -20.02 -12.97
CA LYS A 4 15.29 -19.00 -13.18
C LYS A 4 14.75 -17.78 -13.92
N LEU A 5 13.93 -18.02 -14.95
CA LEU A 5 13.28 -16.96 -15.70
C LEU A 5 12.30 -16.17 -14.82
N PHE A 6 11.51 -16.85 -13.98
CA PHE A 6 10.59 -16.21 -13.05
C PHE A 6 11.32 -15.28 -12.08
N GLN A 7 12.39 -15.77 -11.44
CA GLN A 7 13.19 -14.96 -10.50
C GLN A 7 13.84 -13.75 -11.18
N TYR A 8 14.34 -13.93 -12.41
CA TYR A 8 14.87 -12.83 -13.21
C TYR A 8 13.80 -11.77 -13.53
N GLU A 9 12.64 -12.20 -14.03
CA GLU A 9 11.54 -11.29 -14.37
C GLU A 9 10.98 -10.61 -13.12
N HIS A 10 10.86 -11.33 -11.99
CA HIS A 10 10.41 -10.78 -10.72
C HIS A 10 11.34 -9.65 -10.25
N LYS A 11 12.66 -9.88 -10.22
CA LYS A 11 13.63 -8.84 -9.86
C LYS A 11 13.58 -7.65 -10.82
N LYS A 12 13.61 -7.92 -12.13
CA LYS A 12 13.56 -6.88 -13.17
C LYS A 12 12.32 -6.01 -13.07
N LEU A 13 11.16 -6.61 -12.82
CA LEU A 13 9.90 -5.89 -12.66
C LEU A 13 9.81 -5.18 -11.31
N GLY A 14 10.31 -5.78 -10.23
CA GLY A 14 10.39 -5.12 -8.92
C GLY A 14 11.13 -3.79 -9.02
N GLU A 15 12.31 -3.81 -9.65
CA GLU A 15 13.10 -2.60 -9.91
C GLU A 15 12.40 -1.61 -10.84
N LYS A 16 11.77 -2.11 -11.92
CA LYS A 16 11.22 -1.24 -12.96
C LYS A 16 9.90 -0.58 -12.57
N VAL A 17 8.98 -1.33 -11.94
CA VAL A 17 7.60 -0.88 -11.73
C VAL A 17 7.20 -0.78 -10.25
N GLN A 18 7.91 -1.43 -9.32
CA GLN A 18 7.58 -1.34 -7.89
C GLN A 18 8.47 -0.38 -7.11
N ARG A 19 9.67 -0.05 -7.60
CA ARG A 19 10.54 0.90 -6.93
C ARG A 19 9.95 2.32 -6.99
N HIS A 20 9.63 2.86 -5.82
CA HIS A 20 9.14 4.20 -5.64
C HIS A 20 10.25 5.21 -5.94
N ARG A 21 9.86 6.31 -6.59
CA ARG A 21 10.64 7.53 -6.69
C ARG A 21 9.69 8.68 -6.50
N CYS A 22 9.99 9.55 -5.54
CA CYS A 22 9.14 10.69 -5.26
C CYS A 22 8.94 11.56 -6.51
N LYS A 23 7.69 11.92 -6.77
CA LYS A 23 7.26 12.84 -7.84
C LYS A 23 6.34 13.89 -7.24
N GLY A 24 5.93 14.90 -8.02
CA GLY A 24 5.05 15.97 -7.53
C GLY A 24 3.76 15.47 -6.85
N VAL A 25 3.21 14.32 -7.29
CA VAL A 25 2.03 13.70 -6.67
C VAL A 25 2.27 13.30 -5.20
N CYS A 26 3.50 12.97 -4.81
CA CYS A 26 3.86 12.60 -3.44
C CYS A 26 3.66 13.76 -2.45
N PHE A 27 3.66 14.99 -2.95
CA PHE A 27 3.58 16.22 -2.17
C PHE A 27 2.33 17.04 -2.50
N LYS A 28 1.45 16.52 -3.37
CA LYS A 28 0.23 17.23 -3.78
C LYS A 28 -0.64 17.54 -2.57
N GLY A 29 -0.94 18.83 -2.37
CA GLY A 29 -1.77 19.32 -1.27
C GLY A 29 -1.09 19.30 0.10
N ARG A 30 0.24 19.16 0.16
CA ARG A 30 1.01 19.20 1.40
C ARG A 30 1.98 20.40 1.44
N PRO A 31 2.30 20.93 2.63
CA PRO A 31 3.30 21.99 2.78
C PRO A 31 4.67 21.60 2.21
N PRO A 32 5.48 22.56 1.74
CA PRO A 32 6.88 22.32 1.35
C PRO A 32 7.66 21.62 2.47
N GLY A 33 8.51 20.65 2.10
CA GLY A 33 9.28 19.86 3.06
C GLY A 33 8.50 18.73 3.76
N SER A 34 7.21 18.54 3.44
CA SER A 34 6.45 17.40 3.97
C SER A 34 7.05 16.05 3.53
N PRO A 35 6.97 15.01 4.38
CA PRO A 35 7.35 13.66 3.97
C PRO A 35 6.44 13.16 2.83
N CYS A 36 6.91 12.14 2.11
CA CYS A 36 6.14 11.52 1.03
C CYS A 36 4.76 11.08 1.56
N ARG A 37 3.67 11.54 0.94
CA ARG A 37 2.31 11.21 1.38
C ARG A 37 1.99 9.70 1.34
N PHE A 38 2.78 8.93 0.58
CA PHE A 38 2.64 7.48 0.46
C PHE A 38 3.45 6.71 1.51
N GLY A 39 4.16 7.41 2.40
CA GLY A 39 4.90 6.80 3.51
C GLY A 39 6.25 6.22 3.11
N TYR A 40 6.90 6.79 2.09
CA TYR A 40 8.26 6.42 1.66
C TYR A 40 9.32 7.37 2.26
N PRO A 41 10.53 6.88 2.61
CA PRO A 41 10.91 5.46 2.67
C PRO A 41 10.13 4.71 3.77
N HIS A 42 9.85 3.42 3.55
CA HIS A 42 9.31 2.56 4.60
C HIS A 42 10.38 2.25 5.64
N ASP A 43 9.98 2.10 6.90
CA ASP A 43 10.87 1.63 7.95
C ASP A 43 11.28 0.18 7.66
N LEU A 44 12.56 -0.12 7.81
CA LEU A 44 13.06 -1.48 7.59
C LEU A 44 12.63 -2.39 8.74
N GLU A 45 12.18 -3.59 8.39
CA GLU A 45 11.85 -4.64 9.33
C GLU A 45 12.50 -5.93 8.84
N ASN A 46 13.37 -6.50 9.66
CA ASN A 46 14.18 -7.64 9.24
C ASN A 46 13.46 -8.97 9.42
N LYS A 47 12.44 -9.02 10.29
CA LYS A 47 11.76 -10.27 10.64
C LYS A 47 10.27 -10.05 10.74
N SER A 48 9.52 -11.08 10.38
CA SER A 48 8.09 -11.07 10.68
C SER A 48 7.90 -11.06 12.20
N CYS A 49 7.03 -10.17 12.68
CA CYS A 49 6.67 -10.10 14.09
C CYS A 49 5.16 -10.04 14.25
N PHE A 50 4.67 -10.60 15.34
CA PHE A 50 3.28 -10.45 15.76
C PHE A 50 3.24 -9.43 16.89
N GLU A 51 2.39 -8.41 16.75
CA GLU A 51 2.18 -7.35 17.73
C GLU A 51 0.88 -7.62 18.49
N PRO A 52 0.96 -8.09 19.75
CA PRO A 52 -0.20 -8.48 20.54
C PRO A 52 -1.21 -7.36 20.76
N ASP A 53 -0.74 -6.11 20.96
CA ASP A 53 -1.62 -4.99 21.31
C ASP A 53 -2.57 -4.62 20.16
N THR A 54 -2.10 -4.79 18.92
CA THR A 54 -2.87 -4.48 17.71
C THR A 54 -3.41 -5.73 17.02
N ASN A 55 -3.10 -6.92 17.55
CA ASN A 55 -3.36 -8.23 16.93
C ASN A 55 -2.93 -8.26 15.46
N SER A 56 -1.77 -7.68 15.15
CA SER A 56 -1.28 -7.49 13.78
C SER A 56 -0.01 -8.29 13.52
N ILE A 57 0.12 -8.79 12.30
CA ILE A 57 1.32 -9.48 11.80
C ILE A 57 2.05 -8.51 10.88
N TYR A 58 3.27 -8.13 11.25
CA TYR A 58 4.15 -7.38 10.37
C TYR A 58 5.01 -8.34 9.57
N LEU A 59 5.16 -8.04 8.28
CA LEU A 59 6.03 -8.76 7.37
C LEU A 59 7.34 -7.97 7.22
N PRO A 60 8.46 -8.65 6.94
CA PRO A 60 9.73 -7.97 6.75
C PRO A 60 9.68 -6.98 5.59
N ILE A 61 10.34 -5.84 5.80
CA ILE A 61 10.55 -4.78 4.84
C ILE A 61 12.06 -4.70 4.63
N LEU A 62 12.53 -5.31 3.54
CA LEU A 62 13.96 -5.42 3.25
C LEU A 62 14.47 -4.33 2.31
N GLU A 63 13.56 -3.66 1.61
CA GLU A 63 13.84 -2.56 0.69
C GLU A 63 12.85 -1.43 0.96
N PRO A 64 13.30 -0.25 1.42
CA PRO A 64 12.42 0.77 1.96
C PRO A 64 11.64 1.52 0.87
N ASP A 65 12.14 1.49 -0.37
CA ASP A 65 11.58 2.18 -1.53
C ASP A 65 10.85 1.25 -2.49
N VAL A 66 10.45 0.05 -2.06
CA VAL A 66 9.75 -0.92 -2.91
C VAL A 66 8.38 -1.22 -2.34
N ASN A 67 7.34 -1.15 -3.18
CA ASN A 67 5.98 -1.55 -2.78
C ASN A 67 5.94 -3.00 -2.27
N TYR A 68 5.04 -3.26 -1.33
CA TYR A 68 4.61 -4.63 -1.04
C TYR A 68 3.92 -5.19 -2.27
N HIS A 69 4.42 -6.30 -2.81
CA HIS A 69 3.89 -6.87 -4.03
C HIS A 69 3.93 -8.39 -3.95
N ASN A 70 3.03 -9.03 -4.70
CA ASN A 70 3.05 -10.48 -4.84
C ASN A 70 3.91 -10.82 -6.07
N PRO A 71 4.95 -11.68 -5.94
CA PRO A 71 5.82 -12.02 -7.07
C PRO A 71 5.07 -12.56 -8.29
N TYR A 72 4.04 -13.38 -8.07
CA TYR A 72 3.24 -13.95 -9.17
C TYR A 72 2.40 -12.88 -9.85
N ILE A 73 1.66 -12.08 -9.08
CA ILE A 73 0.88 -10.97 -9.64
C ILE A 73 1.82 -10.03 -10.42
N LEU A 74 3.02 -9.75 -9.90
CA LEU A 74 3.99 -8.90 -10.57
C LEU A 74 4.45 -9.47 -11.89
N VAL A 75 4.88 -10.73 -11.93
CA VAL A 75 5.39 -11.35 -13.16
C VAL A 75 4.30 -11.49 -14.22
N TYR A 76 3.08 -11.85 -13.82
CA TYR A 76 1.97 -12.06 -14.76
C TYR A 76 1.33 -10.76 -15.24
N THR A 77 1.11 -9.79 -14.34
CA THR A 77 0.48 -8.53 -14.72
C THR A 77 1.49 -7.54 -15.27
N ARG A 78 2.73 -7.52 -14.76
CA ARG A 78 3.82 -6.58 -15.13
C ARG A 78 3.50 -5.11 -14.84
N HIS A 79 2.58 -4.84 -13.93
CA HIS A 79 2.19 -3.48 -13.52
C HIS A 79 2.51 -3.21 -12.04
N ASN A 80 2.66 -1.93 -11.71
CA ASN A 80 2.76 -1.47 -10.33
C ASN A 80 1.50 -1.91 -9.56
N HIS A 81 1.70 -2.42 -8.36
CA HIS A 81 0.64 -2.73 -7.43
C HIS A 81 1.22 -2.71 -6.01
N ASP A 82 0.40 -2.28 -5.06
CA ASP A 82 0.74 -2.22 -3.65
C ASP A 82 -0.28 -3.08 -2.88
N LEU A 83 0.21 -4.11 -2.20
CA LEU A 83 -0.61 -5.05 -1.43
C LEU A 83 -0.39 -4.82 0.05
N LYS A 84 -1.44 -4.42 0.76
CA LYS A 84 -1.40 -4.24 2.21
C LYS A 84 -2.33 -5.23 2.88
N CYS A 85 -1.82 -5.90 3.90
CA CYS A 85 -2.64 -6.73 4.77
C CYS A 85 -3.44 -5.83 5.72
N ILE A 86 -4.75 -6.05 5.82
CA ILE A 86 -5.62 -5.36 6.77
C ILE A 86 -5.91 -6.34 7.90
N LEU A 87 -5.18 -6.20 9.01
CA LEU A 87 -5.12 -7.22 10.06
C LEU A 87 -5.96 -6.89 11.30
N SER A 88 -6.54 -5.69 11.36
CA SER A 88 -7.40 -5.24 12.44
C SER A 88 -8.84 -5.09 11.97
N GLY A 89 -9.81 -5.54 12.77
CA GLY A 89 -11.24 -5.36 12.46
C GLY A 89 -11.65 -3.89 12.34
N LYS A 90 -11.01 -2.99 13.10
CA LYS A 90 -11.21 -1.54 12.99
C LYS A 90 -10.68 -1.02 11.66
N SER A 91 -9.49 -1.45 11.24
CA SER A 91 -8.90 -1.08 9.95
C SER A 91 -9.69 -1.64 8.77
N ALA A 92 -10.20 -2.87 8.90
CA ALA A 92 -11.08 -3.49 7.90
C ALA A 92 -12.39 -2.72 7.74
N LYS A 93 -13.05 -2.38 8.85
CA LYS A 93 -14.26 -1.56 8.84
C LYS A 93 -14.01 -0.19 8.20
N ALA A 94 -12.93 0.49 8.57
CA ALA A 94 -12.56 1.77 7.97
C ALA A 94 -12.30 1.67 6.45
N ALA A 95 -11.56 0.64 6.02
CA ALA A 95 -11.31 0.39 4.59
C ALA A 95 -12.60 0.10 3.82
N MET A 96 -13.52 -0.70 4.37
CA MET A 96 -14.81 -0.98 3.73
C MET A 96 -15.66 0.28 3.56
N PHE A 97 -15.72 1.15 4.57
CA PHE A 97 -16.44 2.42 4.45
C PHE A 97 -15.81 3.32 3.40
N TYR A 98 -14.49 3.47 3.42
CA TYR A 98 -13.78 4.28 2.43
C TYR A 98 -13.98 3.77 1.00
N ILE A 99 -13.88 2.45 0.77
CA ILE A 99 -14.09 1.85 -0.54
C ILE A 99 -15.54 2.05 -0.99
N SER A 100 -16.51 1.80 -0.10
CA SER A 100 -17.94 1.96 -0.41
C SER A 100 -18.27 3.40 -0.76
N ASP A 101 -17.78 4.37 0.01
CA ASP A 101 -17.97 5.80 -0.24
C ASP A 101 -17.36 6.22 -1.58
N TYR A 102 -16.15 5.75 -1.88
CA TYR A 102 -15.46 6.05 -3.13
C TYR A 102 -16.15 5.43 -4.37
N ILE A 103 -16.65 4.19 -4.26
CA ILE A 103 -17.35 3.50 -5.34
C ILE A 103 -18.72 4.14 -5.58
N THR A 104 -19.47 4.40 -4.52
CA THR A 104 -20.80 5.00 -4.61
C THR A 104 -20.74 6.47 -5.00
N LYS A 105 -19.60 7.15 -4.74
CA LYS A 105 -19.40 8.61 -4.94
C LYS A 105 -20.57 9.39 -4.37
N ASN A 106 -20.94 9.08 -3.13
CA ASN A 106 -22.09 9.70 -2.49
C ASN A 106 -21.91 11.24 -2.53
N PRO A 107 -22.83 12.00 -3.15
CA PRO A 107 -22.69 13.45 -3.26
C PRO A 107 -22.83 14.17 -1.92
N LEU A 108 -23.37 13.48 -0.90
CA LEU A 108 -23.58 14.02 0.43
C LEU A 108 -22.30 13.87 1.26
N SER A 109 -21.84 14.97 1.85
CA SER A 109 -20.74 14.94 2.79
C SER A 109 -21.16 14.21 4.08
N THR A 110 -20.18 13.76 4.87
CA THR A 110 -20.46 13.19 6.19
C THR A 110 -21.26 14.15 7.07
N GLY A 111 -21.07 15.46 6.92
CA GLY A 111 -21.86 16.48 7.62
C GLY A 111 -23.31 16.52 7.17
N ASP A 112 -23.57 16.39 5.86
CA ASP A 112 -24.93 16.36 5.32
C ASP A 112 -25.70 15.11 5.78
N MET A 113 -25.02 13.96 5.87
CA MET A 113 -25.63 12.73 6.39
C MET A 113 -25.96 12.83 7.89
N LEU A 114 -25.14 13.53 8.69
CA LEU A 114 -25.40 13.77 10.10
C LEU A 114 -26.56 14.74 10.35
N ALA A 115 -26.78 15.70 9.45
CA ALA A 115 -27.90 16.64 9.54
C ALA A 115 -29.27 16.03 9.19
N LEU A 116 -29.27 14.84 8.56
CA LEU A 116 -30.47 14.08 8.19
C LEU A 116 -30.89 13.05 9.24
N MET A 117 -30.09 12.87 10.30
CA MET A 117 -30.41 12.04 11.47
C MET A 117 -31.04 12.88 12.58
#